data_AF-A0A2E5HLW0-F1
#
_entry.id   AF-A0A2E5HLW0-F1
#
_cell.length_a   1.000
_cell.length_b   1.000
_cell.length_c   1.000
_cell.angle_alpha   90.00
_cell.angle_beta   90.00
_cell.angle_gamma   90.00
#
_symmetry.space_group_name_H-M   'P 1'
#
loop_
_entity.id
_entity.type
_entity.pdbx_description
1 polymer ?
#
loop_
_entity_poly.entity_id
_entity_poly.type
_entity_poly.pdbx_seq_one_letter_code
_entity_poly.pdbx_strand_id
1 'polypeptide(L)'
;MMRETLEEMGFRVDYDADYHKLYMLNLIITRIKDVHAHVNLGVMITLTNDDLTLQERFLEGARRGVVHKSIYVEANERTLGTGAIPVAISACMSFLFDRRYSSYKCVGLRIFEDCTFHFFDIEENVRRLKRDSQDDAARIGQDMSGNIIAYFTDKGFGFIETGQDQKFFFHIANVADDELRVQLPAYIPGDVLPVSFKYGGNDGKKYPKAIDVVLEHDGYSDVDADYDDY
;
A
#
# COMPACT_ATOMS: atom_id res chain seq x y z
N MET A 1 14.08 21.09 17.89
CA MET A 1 13.13 21.97 17.17
C MET A 1 11.66 21.59 17.39
N MET A 2 11.07 20.56 16.75
CA MET A 2 9.62 20.28 16.92
C MET A 2 9.21 20.01 18.38
N ARG A 3 10.02 19.25 19.11
CA ARG A 3 9.82 19.02 20.55
C ARG A 3 9.79 20.32 21.36
N GLU A 4 10.79 21.17 21.18
CA GLU A 4 10.90 22.44 21.91
C GLU A 4 9.70 23.33 21.62
N THR A 5 9.29 23.44 20.36
CA THR A 5 8.09 24.21 19.97
C THR A 5 6.82 23.64 20.61
N LEU A 6 6.66 22.31 20.66
CA LEU A 6 5.55 21.67 21.36
C LEU A 6 5.58 21.99 22.87
N GLU A 7 6.73 21.84 23.53
CA GLU A 7 6.87 22.14 24.96
C GLU A 7 6.56 23.62 25.28
N GLU A 8 7.03 24.56 24.45
CA GLU A 8 6.71 25.99 24.53
C GLU A 8 5.20 26.27 24.39
N MET A 9 4.51 25.50 23.54
CA MET A 9 3.06 25.56 23.36
C MET A 9 2.27 24.86 24.49
N GLY A 10 2.94 24.32 25.50
CA GLY A 10 2.31 23.69 26.66
C GLY A 10 2.04 22.18 26.51
N PHE A 11 2.67 21.53 25.54
CA PHE A 11 2.60 20.08 25.38
C PHE A 11 3.59 19.38 26.31
N ARG A 12 3.21 18.19 26.78
CA ARG A 12 4.16 17.26 27.38
C ARG A 12 4.60 16.26 26.32
N VAL A 13 5.89 16.25 26.03
CA VAL A 13 6.50 15.41 25.01
C VAL A 13 7.53 14.51 25.68
N ASP A 14 7.38 13.21 25.47
CA ASP A 14 8.32 12.21 25.95
C ASP A 14 9.16 11.71 24.76
N TYR A 15 10.45 11.48 25.02
CA TYR A 15 11.39 10.87 24.09
C TYR A 15 12.02 9.67 24.77
N ASP A 16 11.97 8.51 24.11
CA ASP A 16 12.52 7.27 24.62
C ASP A 16 13.20 6.51 23.48
N ALA A 17 14.48 6.18 23.67
CA ALA A 17 15.30 5.51 22.68
C ALA A 17 14.83 4.08 22.38
N ASP A 18 14.27 3.39 23.38
CA ASP A 18 13.69 2.06 23.19
C ASP A 18 12.42 2.17 22.36
N TYR A 19 11.61 3.22 22.56
CA TYR A 19 10.43 3.46 21.74
C TYR A 19 10.78 3.79 20.29
N HIS A 20 11.84 4.56 20.06
CA HIS A 20 12.34 4.81 18.72
C HIS A 20 12.81 3.50 18.05
N LYS A 21 13.56 2.68 18.77
CA LYS A 21 14.11 1.43 18.24
C LYS A 21 13.04 0.38 17.95
N LEU A 22 12.07 0.23 18.85
CA LEU A 22 11.07 -0.85 18.82
C LEU A 22 9.79 -0.47 18.05
N TYR A 23 9.43 0.81 18.04
CA TYR A 23 8.15 1.28 17.50
C TYR A 23 8.29 2.43 16.48
N MET A 24 9.53 2.82 16.13
CA MET A 24 9.82 3.90 15.17
C MET A 24 9.32 5.27 15.61
N LEU A 25 9.00 5.48 16.88
CA LEU A 25 8.48 6.76 17.37
C LEU A 25 9.63 7.71 17.68
N ASN A 26 9.66 8.88 17.03
CA ASN A 26 10.64 9.92 17.34
C ASN A 26 10.26 10.70 18.59
N LEU A 27 8.96 10.83 18.89
CA LEU A 27 8.46 11.46 20.10
C LEU A 27 7.04 10.98 20.41
N ILE A 28 6.61 11.18 21.64
CA ILE A 28 5.25 10.85 22.09
C ILE A 28 4.66 12.06 22.79
N ILE A 29 3.49 12.50 22.35
CA ILE A 29 2.73 13.56 23.01
C ILE A 29 1.80 12.90 24.03
N THR A 30 2.03 13.15 25.32
CA THR A 30 1.30 12.49 26.42
C THR A 30 0.33 13.41 27.17
N ARG A 31 0.44 14.73 26.96
CA ARG A 31 -0.50 15.71 27.53
C ARG A 31 -0.45 17.02 26.76
N ILE A 32 -1.55 17.77 26.83
CA ILE A 32 -1.60 19.18 26.46
C ILE A 32 -2.13 19.95 27.66
N LYS A 33 -1.46 21.03 28.05
CA LYS A 33 -1.88 21.88 29.15
C LYS A 33 -3.32 22.38 28.91
N ASP A 34 -4.13 22.37 29.97
CA ASP A 34 -5.53 22.84 29.98
C ASP A 34 -6.49 22.05 29.05
N VAL A 35 -6.05 20.93 28.48
CA VAL A 35 -6.90 20.00 27.71
C VAL A 35 -7.25 18.80 28.56
N HIS A 36 -8.56 18.58 28.78
CA HIS A 36 -9.06 17.47 29.61
C HIS A 36 -9.01 16.10 28.92
N ALA A 37 -8.91 16.07 27.60
CA ALA A 37 -8.86 14.83 26.84
C ALA A 37 -7.56 14.06 27.12
N HIS A 38 -7.64 12.73 27.17
CA HIS A 38 -6.46 11.88 27.18
C HIS A 38 -5.73 11.99 25.85
N VAL A 39 -4.44 12.36 25.90
CA VAL A 39 -3.58 12.50 24.72
C VAL A 39 -2.46 11.46 24.83
N ASN A 40 -2.35 10.62 23.82
CA ASN A 40 -1.23 9.67 23.67
C ASN A 40 -0.98 9.45 22.18
N LEU A 41 -0.20 10.35 21.58
CA LEU A 41 0.13 10.35 20.16
C LEU A 41 1.60 10.01 19.95
N GLY A 42 1.89 8.88 19.31
CA GLY A 42 3.22 8.59 18.78
C GLY A 42 3.44 9.29 17.46
N VAL A 43 4.59 9.96 17.29
CA VAL A 43 4.94 10.66 16.06
C VAL A 43 6.24 10.08 15.52
N MET A 44 6.21 9.64 14.26
CA MET A 44 7.41 9.40 13.46
C MET A 44 7.54 10.51 12.42
N ILE A 45 8.76 10.98 12.17
CA ILE A 45 9.11 11.99 11.19
C ILE A 45 10.23 11.44 10.32
N THR A 46 10.07 11.56 9.01
CA THR A 46 11.08 11.22 8.01
C THR A 46 11.22 12.35 7.00
N LEU A 47 12.37 12.39 6.33
CA LEU A 47 12.63 13.29 5.20
C LEU A 47 12.53 12.58 3.84
N THR A 48 12.21 11.29 3.86
CA THR A 48 12.08 10.45 2.68
C THR A 48 10.62 10.14 2.44
N ASN A 49 10.13 10.47 1.26
CA ASN A 49 8.77 10.14 0.84
C ASN A 49 8.72 8.71 0.32
N ASP A 50 7.62 8.01 0.59
CA ASP A 50 7.32 6.71 -0.03
C ASP A 50 8.40 5.62 0.22
N ASP A 51 9.10 5.71 1.34
CA ASP A 51 10.03 4.66 1.77
C ASP A 51 9.26 3.46 2.32
N LEU A 52 9.16 2.41 1.51
CA LEU A 52 8.46 1.18 1.85
C LEU A 52 8.99 0.55 3.14
N THR A 53 10.31 0.48 3.32
CA THR A 53 10.93 -0.19 4.47
C THR A 53 10.59 0.56 5.76
N LEU A 54 10.66 1.89 5.74
CA LEU A 54 10.31 2.72 6.89
C LEU A 54 8.83 2.65 7.22
N GLN A 55 7.95 2.76 6.22
CA GLN A 55 6.50 2.70 6.44
C GLN A 55 6.06 1.34 6.98
N GLU A 56 6.65 0.23 6.50
CA GLU A 56 6.38 -1.11 7.03
C GLU A 56 6.78 -1.26 8.49
N ARG A 57 8.00 -0.84 8.84
CA ARG A 57 8.51 -0.91 10.21
C ARG A 57 7.67 -0.06 11.16
N PHE A 58 7.25 1.13 10.70
CA PHE A 58 6.35 1.98 11.46
C PHE A 58 4.98 1.31 11.67
N LEU A 59 4.38 0.72 10.63
CA LEU A 59 3.11 -0.01 10.75
C LEU A 59 3.21 -1.18 11.72
N GLU A 60 4.30 -1.95 11.67
CA GLU A 60 4.54 -3.04 12.63
C GLU A 60 4.58 -2.50 14.06
N GLY A 61 5.32 -1.40 14.29
CA GLY A 61 5.38 -0.71 15.58
C GLY A 61 4.02 -0.21 16.06
N ALA A 62 3.26 0.45 15.18
CA ALA A 62 1.93 0.99 15.47
C ALA A 62 0.92 -0.10 15.86
N ARG A 63 0.97 -1.27 15.20
CA ARG A 63 0.09 -2.42 15.48
C ARG A 63 0.28 -3.01 16.87
N ARG A 64 1.45 -2.82 17.49
CA ARG A 64 1.71 -3.26 18.87
C ARG A 64 0.94 -2.44 19.91
N GLY A 65 0.38 -1.28 19.53
CA GLY A 65 -0.60 -0.55 20.34
C GLY A 65 -0.05 0.14 21.58
N VAL A 66 1.24 0.50 21.58
CA VAL A 66 1.89 1.20 22.72
C VAL A 66 1.40 2.64 22.92
N VAL A 67 0.87 3.24 21.87
CA VAL A 67 0.25 4.58 21.89
C VAL A 67 -1.20 4.47 21.39
N HIS A 68 -2.05 5.43 21.80
CA HIS A 68 -3.46 5.41 21.41
C HIS A 68 -3.65 5.72 19.92
N LYS A 69 -2.89 6.70 19.43
CA LYS A 69 -2.80 7.05 18.02
C LYS A 69 -1.33 7.17 17.59
N SER A 70 -1.05 6.90 16.33
CA SER A 70 0.28 7.07 15.74
C SER A 70 0.19 7.78 14.38
N ILE A 71 1.14 8.67 14.12
CA ILE A 71 1.22 9.41 12.85
C ILE A 71 2.62 9.29 12.25
N TYR A 72 2.67 8.94 10.96
CA TYR A 72 3.88 8.91 10.15
C TYR A 72 3.97 10.18 9.32
N VAL A 73 4.96 11.03 9.58
CA VAL A 73 5.11 12.34 8.96
C VAL A 73 6.23 12.30 7.94
N GLU A 74 5.89 12.50 6.68
CA GLU A 74 6.82 12.77 5.59
C GLU A 74 6.94 14.28 5.42
N ALA A 75 8.14 14.81 5.69
CA ALA A 75 8.46 16.22 5.51
C ALA A 75 9.55 16.38 4.46
N ASN A 76 9.57 17.51 3.76
CA ASN A 76 10.66 17.83 2.83
C ASN A 76 11.76 18.60 3.58
N GLU A 77 13.03 18.27 3.33
CA GLU A 77 14.19 18.95 3.95
C GLU A 77 14.13 20.49 3.77
N ARG A 78 13.69 20.96 2.60
CA ARG A 78 13.54 22.40 2.30
C ARG A 78 12.50 23.10 3.17
N THR A 79 11.55 22.35 3.71
CA THR A 79 10.42 22.88 4.50
C THR A 79 10.70 22.90 6.01
N LEU A 80 11.70 22.14 6.48
CA LEU A 80 12.05 22.07 7.89
C LEU A 80 12.39 23.44 8.50
N GLY A 81 13.07 24.30 7.72
CA GLY A 81 13.47 25.64 8.14
C GLY A 81 12.45 26.75 7.88
N THR A 82 11.37 26.47 7.13
CA THR A 82 10.49 27.51 6.57
C THR A 82 9.01 27.36 6.95
N GLY A 83 8.59 26.26 7.58
CA GLY A 83 7.21 26.13 8.04
C GLY A 83 6.71 24.72 8.37
N ALA A 84 7.49 23.67 8.10
CA ALA A 84 7.01 22.29 8.29
C ALA A 84 6.64 21.97 9.75
N ILE A 85 7.31 22.55 10.74
CA ILE A 85 7.04 22.27 12.15
C ILE A 85 5.64 22.75 12.57
N PRO A 86 5.27 24.03 12.39
CA PRO A 86 3.89 24.47 12.65
C PRO A 86 2.83 23.64 11.90
N VAL A 87 3.11 23.27 10.65
CA VAL A 87 2.21 22.41 9.85
C VAL A 87 2.07 21.01 10.44
N ALA A 88 3.18 20.37 10.81
CA ALA A 88 3.18 19.05 11.44
C ALA A 88 2.43 19.06 12.78
N ILE A 89 2.63 20.10 13.60
CA ILE A 89 1.91 20.28 14.87
C ILE A 89 0.41 20.44 14.60
N SER A 90 0.02 21.29 13.66
CA SER A 90 -1.38 21.50 13.26
C SER A 90 -2.05 20.21 12.78
N ALA A 91 -1.34 19.41 11.97
CA ALA A 91 -1.80 18.11 11.53
C ALA A 91 -1.92 17.11 12.69
N CYS A 92 -0.96 17.07 13.63
CA CYS A 92 -1.07 16.27 14.84
C CYS A 92 -2.33 16.62 15.64
N MET A 93 -2.64 17.92 15.77
CA MET A 93 -3.83 18.37 16.49
C MET A 93 -5.12 17.99 15.76
N SER A 94 -5.13 18.15 14.44
CA SER A 94 -6.23 17.71 13.60
C SER A 94 -6.48 16.20 13.76
N PHE A 95 -5.43 15.38 13.74
CA PHE A 95 -5.56 13.93 13.89
C PHE A 95 -6.04 13.51 15.29
N LEU A 96 -5.63 14.25 16.34
CA LEU A 96 -6.04 13.97 17.71
C LEU A 96 -7.51 14.31 17.98
N PHE A 97 -7.97 15.47 17.52
CA PHE A 97 -9.23 16.05 17.98
C PHE A 97 -10.34 16.08 16.93
N ASP A 98 -10.02 15.94 15.65
CA ASP A 98 -11.04 15.92 14.62
C ASP A 98 -11.81 14.59 14.64
N ARG A 99 -13.14 14.69 14.74
CA ARG A 99 -14.06 13.55 14.77
C ARG A 99 -13.94 12.65 13.53
N ARG A 100 -13.53 13.20 12.39
CA ARG A 100 -13.27 12.43 11.15
C ARG A 100 -12.23 11.34 11.39
N TYR A 101 -11.28 11.56 12.30
CA TYR A 101 -10.23 10.60 12.62
C TYR A 101 -10.51 9.77 13.88
N SER A 102 -11.73 9.81 14.43
CA SER A 102 -12.06 9.13 15.69
C SER A 102 -11.86 7.61 15.64
N SER A 103 -12.11 6.97 14.51
CA SER A 103 -11.90 5.54 14.29
C SER A 103 -10.48 5.17 13.85
N TYR A 104 -9.64 6.15 13.49
CA TYR A 104 -8.32 5.92 12.96
C TYR A 104 -7.29 5.91 14.08
N LYS A 105 -6.56 4.80 14.20
CA LYS A 105 -5.42 4.65 15.13
C LYS A 105 -4.10 5.04 14.52
N CYS A 106 -3.96 4.91 13.20
CA CYS A 106 -2.71 5.13 12.49
C CYS A 106 -2.99 5.84 11.17
N VAL A 107 -2.23 6.88 10.84
CA VAL A 107 -2.32 7.60 9.56
C VAL A 107 -0.94 8.03 9.08
N GLY A 108 -0.81 8.19 7.78
CA GLY A 108 0.30 8.93 7.16
C GLY A 108 -0.06 10.40 6.97
N LEU A 109 0.96 11.26 6.97
CA LEU A 109 0.88 12.69 6.71
C LEU A 109 2.01 13.04 5.75
N ARG A 110 1.69 13.73 4.66
CA ARG A 110 2.71 14.30 3.75
C ARG A 110 2.62 15.82 3.76
N ILE A 111 3.75 16.47 4.05
CA ILE A 111 3.91 17.92 4.00
C ILE A 111 4.67 18.28 2.73
N PHE A 112 4.08 19.14 1.91
CA PHE A 112 4.63 19.56 0.62
C PHE A 112 5.49 20.82 0.75
N GLU A 113 6.25 21.13 -0.30
CA GLU A 113 7.16 22.29 -0.34
C GLU A 113 6.45 23.63 -0.13
N ASP A 114 5.17 23.72 -0.49
CA ASP A 114 4.32 24.89 -0.29
C ASP A 114 3.66 24.96 1.10
N CYS A 115 4.11 24.10 2.04
CA CYS A 115 3.57 23.97 3.40
C CYS A 115 2.09 23.53 3.46
N THR A 116 1.52 23.07 2.36
CA THR A 116 0.26 22.33 2.39
C THR A 116 0.50 20.90 2.84
N PHE A 117 -0.55 20.20 3.29
CA PHE A 117 -0.44 18.82 3.71
C PHE A 117 -1.69 18.02 3.38
N HIS A 118 -1.55 16.70 3.32
CA HIS A 118 -2.69 15.79 3.31
C HIS A 118 -2.40 14.55 4.15
N PHE A 119 -3.47 13.96 4.68
CA PHE A 119 -3.42 12.66 5.32
C PHE A 119 -3.61 11.55 4.27
N PHE A 120 -2.94 10.43 4.49
CA PHE A 120 -3.11 9.22 3.68
C PHE A 120 -3.25 7.99 4.58
N ASP A 121 -3.89 6.96 4.04
CA ASP A 121 -3.93 5.65 4.68
C ASP A 121 -2.57 4.97 4.47
N ILE A 122 -1.82 4.83 5.55
CA ILE A 122 -0.47 4.26 5.50
C ILE A 122 -0.49 2.76 5.19
N GLU A 123 -1.54 2.02 5.56
CA GLU A 123 -1.64 0.60 5.19
C GLU A 123 -1.85 0.45 3.69
N GLU A 124 -2.73 1.26 3.10
CA GLU A 124 -2.93 1.24 1.65
C GLU A 124 -1.70 1.74 0.90
N ASN A 125 -1.01 2.76 1.42
CA ASN A 125 0.23 3.23 0.77
C ASN A 125 1.32 2.16 0.79
N VAL A 126 1.49 1.41 1.89
CA VAL A 126 2.41 0.27 1.93
C VAL A 126 2.01 -0.82 0.94
N ARG A 127 0.71 -1.16 0.84
CA ARG A 127 0.24 -2.13 -0.18
C ARG A 127 0.58 -1.66 -1.59
N ARG A 128 0.37 -0.37 -1.89
CA ARG A 128 0.72 0.23 -3.18
C ARG A 128 2.22 0.13 -3.45
N LEU A 129 3.06 0.57 -2.51
CA LEU A 129 4.51 0.56 -2.67
C LEU A 129 5.09 -0.85 -2.84
N LYS A 130 4.48 -1.87 -2.20
CA LYS A 130 4.83 -3.27 -2.46
C LYS A 130 4.55 -3.69 -3.89
N ARG A 131 3.36 -3.36 -4.40
CA ARG A 131 3.00 -3.64 -5.80
C ARG A 131 3.97 -2.95 -6.76
N ASP A 132 4.25 -1.66 -6.53
CA ASP A 132 5.17 -0.88 -7.35
C ASP A 132 6.60 -1.49 -7.32
N SER A 133 7.09 -1.90 -6.14
CA SER A 133 8.40 -2.54 -6.00
C SER A 133 8.46 -3.92 -6.68
N GLN A 134 7.37 -4.66 -6.72
CA GLN A 134 7.30 -5.95 -7.42
C GLN A 134 7.27 -5.74 -8.93
N ASP A 135 6.56 -4.72 -9.41
CA ASP A 135 6.53 -4.33 -10.82
C ASP A 135 7.90 -3.85 -11.33
N ASP A 136 8.66 -3.13 -10.49
CA ASP A 136 10.03 -2.71 -10.81
C ASP A 136 11.01 -3.90 -10.85
N ALA A 137 10.77 -4.92 -10.03
CA ALA A 137 11.56 -6.16 -10.05
C ALA A 137 11.18 -7.08 -11.23
N ALA A 138 9.93 -6.99 -11.70
CA ALA A 138 9.42 -7.80 -12.79
C ALA A 138 10.06 -7.41 -14.12
N ARG A 139 10.63 -8.39 -14.83
CA ARG A 139 11.21 -8.18 -16.16
C ARG A 139 10.15 -8.41 -17.21
N ILE A 140 10.11 -7.55 -18.24
CA ILE A 140 9.23 -7.78 -19.39
C ILE A 140 9.52 -9.19 -19.94
N GLY A 141 8.47 -9.99 -20.12
CA GLY A 141 8.55 -11.38 -20.54
C GLY A 141 8.65 -12.40 -19.40
N GLN A 142 8.68 -11.97 -18.13
CA GLN A 142 8.66 -12.89 -16.99
C GLN A 142 7.32 -13.62 -16.90
N ASP A 143 7.36 -14.95 -16.78
CA ASP A 143 6.17 -15.79 -16.60
C ASP A 143 5.53 -15.57 -15.22
N MET A 144 4.21 -15.47 -15.21
CA MET A 144 3.35 -15.22 -14.07
C MET A 144 2.07 -16.06 -14.19
N SER A 145 1.38 -16.26 -13.08
CA SER A 145 0.06 -16.91 -13.05
C SER A 145 -0.93 -16.12 -12.22
N GLY A 146 -2.20 -16.27 -12.54
CA GLY A 146 -3.29 -15.60 -11.85
C GLY A 146 -4.65 -16.03 -12.40
N ASN A 147 -5.70 -15.34 -11.96
CA ASN A 147 -7.06 -15.64 -12.38
C ASN A 147 -7.66 -14.44 -13.09
N ILE A 148 -8.36 -14.66 -14.20
CA ILE A 148 -9.21 -13.63 -14.78
C ILE A 148 -10.39 -13.41 -13.83
N ILE A 149 -10.49 -12.18 -13.32
CA ILE A 149 -11.53 -11.75 -12.37
C ILE A 149 -12.58 -10.84 -13.01
N ALA A 150 -12.31 -10.35 -14.22
CA ALA A 150 -13.22 -9.52 -14.99
C ALA A 150 -12.83 -9.52 -16.46
N TYR A 151 -13.84 -9.56 -17.34
CA TYR A 151 -13.68 -9.33 -18.77
C TYR A 151 -14.84 -8.48 -19.30
N PHE A 152 -14.51 -7.46 -20.08
CA PHE A 152 -15.46 -6.52 -20.68
C PHE A 152 -15.53 -6.80 -22.19
N THR A 153 -16.44 -7.70 -22.58
CA THR A 153 -16.58 -8.19 -23.97
C THR A 153 -16.79 -7.07 -24.98
N ASP A 154 -17.50 -6.00 -24.59
CA ASP A 154 -17.74 -4.82 -25.42
C ASP A 154 -16.47 -4.01 -25.73
N LYS A 155 -15.49 -4.05 -24.82
CA LYS A 155 -14.24 -3.29 -24.93
C LYS A 155 -13.02 -4.15 -25.26
N GLY A 156 -13.16 -5.47 -25.23
CA GLY A 156 -12.10 -6.41 -25.57
C GLY A 156 -10.93 -6.45 -24.56
N PHE A 157 -11.15 -6.08 -23.29
CA PHE A 157 -10.12 -6.13 -22.26
C PHE A 157 -10.64 -6.71 -20.94
N GLY A 158 -9.73 -7.16 -20.09
CA GLY A 158 -10.05 -7.67 -18.77
C GLY A 158 -8.94 -7.44 -17.74
N PHE A 159 -9.14 -8.04 -16.57
CA PHE A 159 -8.20 -7.99 -15.46
C PHE A 159 -7.88 -9.38 -14.95
N ILE A 160 -6.58 -9.64 -14.75
CA ILE A 160 -6.06 -10.83 -14.07
C ILE A 160 -5.62 -10.42 -12.66
N GLU A 161 -5.97 -11.21 -11.65
CA GLU A 161 -5.51 -11.03 -10.27
C GLU A 161 -4.61 -12.19 -9.88
N THR A 162 -3.40 -11.89 -9.39
CA THR A 162 -2.47 -12.89 -8.88
C THR A 162 -2.76 -13.21 -7.42
N GLY A 163 -2.21 -14.30 -6.89
CA GLY A 163 -2.35 -14.68 -5.47
C GLY A 163 -1.78 -13.66 -4.46
N GLN A 164 -1.19 -12.55 -4.91
CA GLN A 164 -0.69 -11.45 -4.08
C GLN A 164 -1.57 -10.19 -4.18
N ASP A 165 -2.83 -10.32 -4.59
CA ASP A 165 -3.79 -9.22 -4.82
C ASP A 165 -3.29 -8.17 -5.84
N GLN A 166 -2.37 -8.57 -6.73
CA GLN A 166 -1.87 -7.71 -7.79
C GLN A 166 -2.70 -7.89 -9.05
N LYS A 167 -3.14 -6.77 -9.64
CA LYS A 167 -4.00 -6.75 -10.82
C LYS A 167 -3.24 -6.38 -12.07
N PHE A 168 -3.43 -7.16 -13.13
CA PHE A 168 -2.87 -6.96 -14.46
C PHE A 168 -3.98 -6.66 -15.44
N PHE A 169 -3.76 -5.67 -16.30
CA PHE A 169 -4.60 -5.39 -17.44
C PHE A 169 -4.19 -6.29 -18.61
N PHE A 170 -5.15 -6.91 -19.29
CA PHE A 170 -4.89 -7.57 -20.57
C PHE A 170 -5.92 -7.15 -21.62
N HIS A 171 -5.49 -7.12 -22.88
CA HIS A 171 -6.35 -6.93 -24.04
C HIS A 171 -6.52 -8.28 -24.77
N ILE A 172 -7.64 -8.52 -25.46
CA ILE A 172 -7.87 -9.77 -26.21
C ILE A 172 -6.79 -10.05 -27.27
N ALA A 173 -6.16 -8.99 -27.79
CA ALA A 173 -5.03 -9.09 -28.72
C ALA A 173 -3.77 -9.70 -28.09
N ASN A 174 -3.66 -9.68 -26.76
CA ASN A 174 -2.54 -10.24 -26.01
C ASN A 174 -2.81 -11.68 -25.52
N VAL A 175 -3.98 -12.22 -25.82
CA VAL A 175 -4.31 -13.63 -25.57
C VAL A 175 -3.63 -14.46 -26.64
N ALA A 176 -2.72 -15.36 -26.27
CA ALA A 176 -2.02 -16.24 -27.20
C ALA A 176 -2.79 -17.56 -27.45
N ASP A 177 -3.68 -17.91 -26.54
CA ASP A 177 -4.48 -19.14 -26.57
C ASP A 177 -5.83 -18.93 -27.26
N ASP A 178 -6.08 -19.70 -28.32
CA ASP A 178 -7.32 -19.64 -29.09
C ASP A 178 -8.52 -20.19 -28.31
N GLU A 179 -8.34 -21.17 -27.43
CA GLU A 179 -9.40 -21.69 -26.59
C GLU A 179 -9.87 -20.60 -25.61
N LEU A 180 -8.93 -19.98 -24.91
CA LEU A 180 -9.22 -18.86 -24.02
C LEU A 180 -9.91 -17.71 -24.78
N ARG A 181 -9.45 -17.38 -25.99
CA ARG A 181 -10.05 -16.34 -26.82
C ARG A 181 -11.52 -16.62 -27.16
N VAL A 182 -11.90 -17.90 -27.34
CA VAL A 182 -13.28 -18.32 -27.59
C VAL A 182 -14.12 -18.33 -26.31
N GLN A 183 -13.53 -18.63 -25.16
CA GLN A 183 -14.24 -18.64 -23.88
C GLN A 183 -14.56 -17.23 -23.35
N LEU A 184 -13.66 -16.25 -23.56
CA LEU A 184 -13.77 -14.89 -23.01
C LEU A 184 -15.10 -14.15 -23.33
N PRO A 185 -15.64 -14.18 -24.57
CA PRO A 185 -16.93 -13.56 -24.86
C PRO A 185 -18.10 -14.08 -24.01
N ALA A 186 -18.00 -15.32 -23.50
CA ALA A 186 -18.99 -15.95 -22.64
C ALA A 186 -18.65 -15.84 -21.14
N TYR A 187 -17.58 -15.14 -20.77
CA TYR A 187 -17.14 -14.98 -19.38
C TYR A 187 -18.22 -14.32 -18.52
N ILE A 188 -18.50 -14.91 -17.36
CA ILE A 188 -19.46 -14.40 -16.38
C ILE A 188 -18.67 -13.71 -15.24
N PRO A 189 -18.97 -12.44 -14.92
CA PRO A 189 -18.34 -11.76 -13.79
C PRO A 189 -18.50 -12.55 -12.49
N GLY A 190 -17.36 -12.89 -11.86
CA GLY A 190 -17.31 -13.72 -10.65
C GLY A 190 -16.76 -15.12 -10.90
N ASP A 191 -16.67 -15.57 -12.15
CA ASP A 191 -15.97 -16.80 -12.50
C ASP A 191 -14.46 -16.61 -12.33
N VAL A 192 -13.78 -17.63 -11.82
CA VAL A 192 -12.34 -17.65 -11.63
C VAL A 192 -11.75 -18.50 -12.74
N LEU A 193 -11.11 -17.86 -13.73
CA LEU A 193 -10.48 -18.56 -14.84
C LEU A 193 -8.95 -18.52 -14.68
N PRO A 194 -8.29 -19.64 -14.34
CA PRO A 194 -6.86 -19.67 -14.13
C PRO A 194 -6.11 -19.53 -15.45
N VAL A 195 -5.09 -18.67 -15.45
CA VAL A 195 -4.29 -18.34 -16.63
C VAL A 195 -2.83 -18.17 -16.25
N SER A 196 -1.96 -18.55 -17.19
CA SER A 196 -0.56 -18.10 -17.18
C SER A 196 -0.37 -16.99 -18.21
N PHE A 197 0.56 -16.09 -17.93
CA PHE A 197 0.83 -14.93 -18.77
C PHE A 197 2.25 -14.43 -18.53
N LYS A 198 2.71 -13.53 -19.39
CA LYS A 198 3.97 -12.81 -19.20
C LYS A 198 3.76 -11.36 -18.81
N TYR A 199 4.66 -10.85 -17.98
CA TYR A 199 4.70 -9.43 -17.64
C TYR A 199 4.99 -8.58 -18.89
N GLY A 200 4.06 -7.71 -19.26
CA GLY A 200 4.13 -6.80 -20.41
C GLY A 200 4.66 -5.41 -20.09
N GLY A 201 5.07 -5.16 -18.85
CA GLY A 201 5.52 -3.85 -18.37
C GLY A 201 4.39 -2.94 -17.89
N ASN A 202 4.78 -1.86 -17.21
CA ASN A 202 3.88 -0.80 -16.78
C ASN A 202 4.06 0.44 -17.69
N ASP A 203 3.00 0.86 -18.39
CA ASP A 203 3.02 2.03 -19.27
C ASP A 203 2.62 3.34 -18.54
N GLY A 204 2.76 3.37 -17.21
CA GLY A 204 2.35 4.48 -16.36
C GLY A 204 0.84 4.53 -16.10
N LYS A 205 0.12 3.47 -16.48
CA LYS A 205 -1.31 3.31 -16.17
C LYS A 205 -1.49 2.64 -14.81
N LYS A 206 -2.75 2.65 -14.35
CA LYS A 206 -3.13 2.12 -13.03
C LYS A 206 -2.74 0.65 -12.81
N TYR A 207 -2.68 -0.16 -13.87
CA TYR A 207 -2.37 -1.57 -13.79
C TYR A 207 -1.32 -1.94 -14.84
N PRO A 208 -0.29 -2.74 -14.49
CA PRO A 208 0.66 -3.28 -15.46
C PRO A 208 -0.03 -4.18 -16.51
N LYS A 209 0.64 -4.39 -17.64
CA LYS A 209 0.12 -5.20 -18.74
C LYS A 209 0.46 -6.68 -18.57
N ALA A 210 -0.48 -7.54 -18.93
CA ALA A 210 -0.22 -8.95 -19.23
C ALA A 210 -0.20 -9.16 -20.75
N ILE A 211 0.78 -9.96 -21.20
CA ILE A 211 0.99 -10.41 -22.58
C ILE A 211 1.11 -11.93 -22.62
N ASP A 212 0.98 -12.54 -23.80
CA ASP A 212 1.03 -14.00 -23.99
C ASP A 212 0.10 -14.75 -23.01
N VAL A 213 -1.14 -14.27 -22.85
CA VAL A 213 -2.09 -14.87 -21.89
C VAL A 213 -2.62 -16.19 -22.45
N VAL A 214 -2.51 -17.26 -21.66
CA VAL A 214 -2.96 -18.61 -22.02
C VAL A 214 -3.73 -19.26 -20.87
N LEU A 215 -4.68 -20.15 -21.19
CA LEU A 215 -5.42 -20.90 -20.19
C LEU A 215 -4.46 -21.81 -19.42
N GLU A 216 -4.60 -21.86 -18.09
CA GLU A 216 -3.89 -22.87 -17.31
C GLU A 216 -4.77 -24.13 -17.30
N HIS A 217 -4.34 -25.18 -18.01
CA HIS A 217 -5.01 -26.46 -17.94
C HIS A 217 -4.60 -27.16 -16.64
N ASP A 218 -5.57 -27.40 -15.76
CA ASP A 218 -5.37 -28.29 -14.61
C ASP A 218 -4.84 -29.63 -15.13
N GLY A 219 -3.62 -29.96 -14.72
CA GLY A 219 -2.97 -31.23 -15.01
C GLY A 219 -3.71 -32.38 -14.36
N TYR A 220 -4.82 -32.83 -14.95
CA TYR A 220 -5.19 -34.23 -14.88
C TYR A 220 -4.18 -34.97 -15.75
N SER A 221 -3.10 -35.41 -15.13
CA SER A 221 -2.25 -36.47 -15.66
C SER A 221 -3.15 -37.61 -16.08
N ASP A 222 -3.09 -37.97 -17.36
CA ASP A 222 -3.59 -39.24 -17.86
C ASP A 222 -3.21 -40.33 -16.86
N VAL A 223 -4.22 -40.90 -16.21
CA VAL A 223 -4.04 -42.15 -15.48
C VAL A 223 -3.73 -43.16 -16.57
N ASP A 224 -2.45 -43.56 -16.66
CA ASP A 224 -1.99 -44.66 -17.47
C ASP A 224 -2.96 -45.84 -17.25
N ALA A 225 -3.82 -46.07 -18.24
CA ALA A 225 -4.61 -47.27 -18.32
C ALA A 225 -3.66 -48.38 -18.77
N ASP A 226 -2.92 -48.94 -17.81
CA ASP A 226 -2.25 -50.23 -17.95
C ASP A 226 -3.33 -51.28 -18.24
N TYR A 227 -3.66 -51.44 -19.51
CA TYR A 227 -4.16 -52.70 -20.06
C TYR A 227 -2.95 -53.50 -20.51
N ASP A 228 -2.52 -54.43 -19.68
CA ASP A 228 -1.83 -55.63 -20.17
C ASP A 228 -2.53 -56.87 -19.63
N ASP A 229 -2.92 -57.70 -20.60
CA ASP A 229 -3.72 -58.92 -20.56
C ASP A 229 -3.15 -60.01 -19.62
N TYR A 230 -4.07 -60.79 -19.04
CA TYR A 230 -3.82 -62.10 -18.43
C TYR A 230 -4.00 -63.24 -19.44
#